data_AF-K0FE30-F1
#
_entry.id   AF-K0FE30-F1
#
_cell.length_a   1.000
_cell.length_b   1.000
_cell.length_c   1.000
_cell.angle_alpha   90.00
_cell.angle_beta   90.00
_cell.angle_gamma   90.00
#
_symmetry.space_group_name_H-M   'P 1'
#
loop_
_entity.id
_entity.type
_entity.pdbx_description
1 polymer ?
#
loop_
_entity_poly.entity_id
_entity_poly.type
_entity_poly.pdbx_seq_one_letter_code
_entity_poly.pdbx_strand_id
1 'polypeptide(L)'
;MCLDVRVLGPVRLLVGGEPVAVGGPKPRALLAALTVNRRRAVSSAALADMVWNEDPPDSYAASLQVFVSNIRKALRNSGVDPAQVLRTESSGYRLEVAETACDLGRFETAREAGSRAAALGDHAGAAQLFGAAQREWSGRALADLTGLQFADGFATAMEEERLAVASARIDAEIALGRASSVIGELVAMTTEHPLREPLWGQLITALYLSGRQADALDACRRVRTVLADELGIDPGPALTELEQRVLRQEPLSTVELRQAERMAAAMTETVTEAPRAVRSGQLRLPDGRVVSIAQGGLRIGRMTDNDLVLDDPKASRYHAHIMPSRAGLLIKDLHSANGVYVNDDPIENGALLADGDQIRIGATMLTFQAAQ
;
A
#
# COMPACT_ATOMS: atom_id res chain seq x y z
N MET A 1 14.72 -22.95 -26.36
CA MET A 1 13.48 -22.19 -26.65
C MET A 1 12.90 -21.72 -25.32
N CYS A 2 12.27 -20.55 -25.27
CA CYS A 2 11.75 -20.02 -24.01
C CYS A 2 10.37 -20.61 -23.70
N LEU A 3 10.24 -21.32 -22.58
CA LEU A 3 8.97 -21.78 -22.03
C LEU A 3 8.29 -20.61 -21.31
N ASP A 4 6.99 -20.45 -21.50
CA ASP A 4 6.21 -19.43 -20.79
C ASP A 4 4.82 -19.98 -20.44
N VAL A 5 4.54 -20.11 -19.14
CA VAL A 5 3.25 -20.57 -18.62
C VAL A 5 2.44 -19.38 -18.13
N ARG A 6 1.25 -19.19 -18.71
CA ARG A 6 0.36 -18.08 -18.39
C ARG A 6 -0.82 -18.54 -17.55
N VAL A 7 -1.04 -17.91 -16.40
CA VAL A 7 -2.18 -18.14 -15.48
C VAL A 7 -2.84 -16.84 -15.01
N LEU A 8 -2.26 -15.65 -15.25
CA LEU A 8 -2.84 -14.33 -14.96
C LEU A 8 -3.80 -13.88 -16.08
N GLY A 9 -4.64 -14.82 -16.49
CA GLY A 9 -5.53 -14.77 -17.65
C GLY A 9 -6.03 -16.18 -17.96
N PRO A 10 -6.48 -16.46 -19.18
CA PRO A 10 -6.69 -17.82 -19.64
C PRO A 10 -5.40 -18.65 -19.55
N VAL A 11 -5.49 -19.92 -19.15
CA VAL A 11 -4.35 -20.83 -19.04
C VAL A 11 -3.72 -21.03 -20.42
N ARG A 12 -2.44 -20.65 -20.58
CA ARG A 12 -1.68 -20.90 -21.81
C ARG A 12 -0.32 -21.49 -21.50
N LEU A 13 0.12 -22.37 -22.39
CA LEU A 13 1.49 -22.84 -22.46
C LEU A 13 2.07 -22.32 -23.76
N LEU A 14 3.14 -21.54 -23.70
CA LEU A 14 3.83 -21.02 -24.88
C LEU A 14 5.26 -21.59 -24.92
N VAL A 15 5.74 -21.89 -26.11
CA VAL A 15 7.15 -22.26 -26.33
C VAL A 15 7.69 -21.46 -27.50
N GLY A 16 8.70 -20.62 -27.23
CA GLY A 16 9.22 -19.67 -28.21
C GLY A 16 8.20 -18.60 -28.64
N GLY A 17 7.20 -18.34 -27.80
CA GLY A 17 6.09 -17.40 -28.10
C GLY A 17 4.88 -18.07 -28.76
N GLU A 18 5.02 -19.29 -29.27
CA GLU A 18 3.92 -20.00 -29.95
C GLU A 18 3.05 -20.81 -28.97
N PRO A 19 1.71 -20.74 -29.08
CA PRO A 19 0.81 -21.54 -28.26
C PRO A 19 0.96 -23.04 -28.46
N VAL A 20 1.08 -23.75 -27.34
CA VAL A 20 1.17 -25.21 -27.28
C VAL A 20 -0.13 -25.78 -26.74
N ALA A 21 -0.76 -26.67 -27.50
CA ALA A 21 -2.03 -27.29 -27.12
C ALA A 21 -1.83 -28.29 -25.97
N VAL A 22 -2.27 -27.90 -24.77
CA VAL A 22 -2.21 -28.74 -23.55
C VAL A 22 -3.34 -29.77 -23.50
N GLY A 23 -4.40 -29.58 -24.30
CA GLY A 23 -5.57 -30.44 -24.37
C GLY A 23 -6.83 -29.76 -23.81
N GLY A 24 -7.80 -30.59 -23.39
CA GLY A 24 -9.10 -30.12 -22.90
C GLY A 24 -9.06 -29.42 -21.53
N PRO A 25 -10.24 -29.16 -20.93
CA PRO A 25 -10.36 -28.45 -19.65
C PRO A 25 -9.56 -29.10 -18.50
N LYS A 26 -9.59 -30.43 -18.37
CA LYS A 26 -8.94 -31.15 -17.25
C LYS A 26 -7.40 -31.11 -17.31
N PRO A 27 -6.73 -31.36 -18.45
CA PRO A 27 -5.29 -31.10 -18.58
C PRO A 27 -4.88 -29.63 -18.32
N ARG A 28 -5.69 -28.66 -18.75
CA ARG A 28 -5.42 -27.24 -18.45
C ARG A 28 -5.57 -26.94 -16.96
N ALA A 29 -6.59 -27.49 -16.31
CA ALA A 29 -6.76 -27.38 -14.85
C ALA A 29 -5.56 -27.99 -14.10
N LEU A 30 -5.06 -29.14 -14.54
CA LEU A 30 -3.86 -29.75 -13.98
C LEU A 30 -2.63 -28.84 -14.15
N LEU A 31 -2.42 -28.28 -15.35
CA LEU A 31 -1.33 -27.33 -15.59
C LEU A 31 -1.46 -26.09 -14.70
N ALA A 32 -2.65 -25.52 -14.58
CA ALA A 32 -2.92 -24.37 -13.71
C ALA A 32 -2.62 -24.67 -12.25
N ALA A 33 -3.16 -25.77 -11.70
CA ALA A 33 -2.93 -26.18 -10.32
C ALA A 33 -1.43 -26.35 -10.01
N LEU A 34 -0.69 -26.99 -10.92
CA LEU A 34 0.75 -27.15 -10.79
C LEU A 34 1.53 -25.84 -10.97
N THR A 35 1.03 -24.90 -11.76
CA THR A 35 1.66 -23.59 -11.96
C THR A 35 1.46 -22.70 -10.75
N VAL A 36 0.26 -22.65 -10.18
CA VAL A 36 -0.02 -21.96 -8.91
C VAL A 36 0.91 -22.50 -7.80
N ASN A 37 1.15 -23.81 -7.81
CA ASN A 37 2.04 -24.50 -6.88
C ASN A 37 3.45 -24.77 -7.46
N ARG A 38 3.92 -23.96 -8.42
CA ARG A 38 5.20 -24.25 -9.10
C ARG A 38 6.36 -24.43 -8.13
N ARG A 39 7.33 -25.28 -8.50
CA ARG A 39 8.50 -25.66 -7.69
C ARG A 39 8.16 -26.42 -6.39
N ARG A 40 6.88 -26.72 -6.13
CA ARG A 40 6.42 -27.58 -5.02
C ARG A 40 5.80 -28.88 -5.58
N ALA A 41 6.00 -29.98 -4.85
CA ALA A 41 5.33 -31.23 -5.16
C ALA A 41 3.87 -31.17 -4.68
N VAL A 42 2.93 -31.47 -5.58
CA VAL A 42 1.50 -31.59 -5.25
C VAL A 42 1.09 -33.04 -5.41
N SER A 43 0.44 -33.60 -4.39
CA SER A 43 0.03 -35.01 -4.40
C SER A 43 -0.99 -35.29 -5.49
N SER A 44 -1.03 -36.53 -5.98
CA SER A 44 -2.04 -36.95 -6.97
C SER A 44 -3.47 -36.78 -6.44
N ALA A 45 -3.69 -37.00 -5.14
CA ALA A 45 -4.99 -36.78 -4.50
C ALA A 45 -5.39 -35.30 -4.54
N ALA A 46 -4.53 -34.39 -4.07
CA ALA A 46 -4.84 -32.96 -4.07
C ALA A 46 -5.01 -32.40 -5.50
N LEU A 47 -4.24 -32.89 -6.48
CA LEU A 47 -4.45 -32.54 -7.88
C LEU A 47 -5.79 -33.05 -8.40
N ALA A 48 -6.23 -34.22 -7.97
CA ALA A 48 -7.54 -34.75 -8.34
C ALA A 48 -8.66 -33.90 -7.75
N ASP A 49 -8.57 -33.52 -6.48
CA ASP A 49 -9.53 -32.65 -5.82
C ASP A 49 -9.64 -31.30 -6.55
N MET A 50 -8.51 -30.68 -6.91
CA MET A 50 -8.51 -29.43 -7.69
C MET A 50 -9.10 -29.61 -9.10
N VAL A 51 -8.71 -30.67 -9.82
CA VAL A 51 -9.10 -30.89 -11.22
C VAL A 51 -10.57 -31.31 -11.34
N TRP A 52 -11.11 -32.03 -10.35
CA TRP A 52 -12.49 -32.50 -10.29
C TRP A 52 -13.38 -31.81 -9.27
N ASN A 53 -12.90 -30.71 -8.67
CA ASN A 53 -13.68 -29.90 -7.74
C ASN A 53 -14.21 -30.70 -6.54
N GLU A 54 -13.31 -31.40 -5.85
CA GLU A 54 -13.56 -32.24 -4.67
C GLU A 54 -14.39 -33.53 -4.95
N ASP A 55 -14.68 -33.84 -6.21
CA ASP A 55 -15.40 -35.07 -6.61
C ASP A 55 -14.61 -35.90 -7.65
N PRO A 56 -13.41 -36.41 -7.29
CA PRO A 56 -12.59 -37.18 -8.22
C PRO A 56 -13.17 -38.57 -8.47
N PRO A 57 -13.07 -39.11 -9.70
CA PRO A 57 -13.49 -40.47 -9.99
C PRO A 57 -12.55 -41.49 -9.31
N ASP A 58 -13.03 -42.71 -9.02
CA ASP A 58 -12.20 -43.80 -8.44
C ASP A 58 -10.90 -44.05 -9.22
N SER A 59 -10.93 -43.84 -10.54
CA SER A 59 -9.80 -43.99 -11.46
C SER A 59 -9.00 -42.69 -11.69
N TYR A 60 -9.08 -41.71 -10.80
CA TYR A 60 -8.43 -40.41 -10.97
C TYR A 60 -6.92 -40.54 -11.23
N ALA A 61 -6.25 -41.51 -10.60
CA ALA A 61 -4.81 -41.68 -10.75
C ALA A 61 -4.40 -42.00 -12.19
N ALA A 62 -5.15 -42.90 -12.85
CA ALA A 62 -4.94 -43.23 -14.27
C ALA A 62 -5.28 -42.03 -15.17
N SER A 63 -6.36 -41.30 -14.87
CA SER A 63 -6.75 -40.09 -15.61
C SER A 63 -5.69 -38.99 -15.51
N LEU A 64 -5.13 -38.76 -14.32
CA LEU A 64 -4.03 -37.82 -14.11
C LEU A 64 -2.78 -38.23 -14.90
N GLN A 65 -2.42 -39.52 -14.93
CA GLN A 65 -1.30 -40.01 -15.76
C GLN A 65 -1.51 -39.71 -17.25
N VAL A 66 -2.74 -39.82 -17.75
CA VAL A 66 -3.09 -39.44 -19.13
C VAL A 66 -2.89 -37.93 -19.34
N PHE A 67 -3.38 -37.09 -18.42
CA PHE A 67 -3.24 -35.64 -18.52
C PHE A 67 -1.77 -35.20 -18.47
N VAL A 68 -0.98 -35.77 -17.56
CA VAL A 68 0.48 -35.56 -17.48
C VAL A 68 1.16 -36.00 -18.76
N SER A 69 0.80 -37.16 -19.31
CA SER A 69 1.37 -37.66 -20.56
C SER A 69 1.06 -36.73 -21.73
N ASN A 70 -0.14 -36.16 -21.78
CA ASN A 70 -0.53 -35.18 -22.79
C ASN A 70 0.31 -33.89 -22.68
N ILE A 71 0.46 -33.33 -21.47
CA ILE A 71 1.31 -32.14 -21.23
C ILE A 71 2.76 -32.44 -21.64
N ARG A 72 3.31 -33.58 -21.21
CA ARG A 72 4.69 -33.99 -21.54
C ARG A 72 4.89 -34.19 -23.04
N LYS A 73 3.90 -34.74 -23.74
CA LYS A 73 3.92 -34.88 -25.21
C LYS A 73 3.91 -33.51 -25.89
N ALA A 74 3.08 -32.59 -25.42
CA ALA A 74 2.99 -31.23 -25.95
C ALA A 74 4.32 -30.46 -25.79
N LEU A 75 4.95 -30.57 -24.62
CA LEU A 75 6.29 -30.02 -24.36
C LEU A 75 7.36 -30.62 -25.28
N ARG A 76 7.40 -31.97 -25.37
CA ARG A 76 8.37 -32.67 -26.22
C ARG A 76 8.24 -32.29 -27.69
N ASN A 77 7.01 -32.25 -28.21
CA ASN A 77 6.72 -31.86 -29.59
C ASN A 77 7.14 -30.42 -29.90
N SER A 78 7.24 -29.58 -28.86
CA SER A 78 7.69 -28.19 -28.95
C SER A 78 9.19 -28.03 -28.67
N GLY A 79 9.95 -29.14 -28.59
CA GLY A 79 11.40 -29.11 -28.37
C GLY A 79 11.84 -28.80 -26.93
N VAL A 80 10.92 -28.92 -25.96
CA VAL A 80 11.22 -28.76 -24.53
C VAL A 80 11.33 -30.13 -23.88
N ASP A 81 12.34 -30.36 -23.04
CA ASP A 81 12.49 -31.61 -22.29
C ASP A 81 11.39 -31.70 -21.21
N PRO A 82 10.39 -32.59 -21.37
CA PRO A 82 9.29 -32.69 -20.43
C PRO A 82 9.71 -33.20 -19.04
N ALA A 83 10.82 -33.95 -18.95
CA ALA A 83 11.29 -34.50 -17.67
C ALA A 83 11.90 -33.43 -16.78
N GLN A 84 12.46 -32.37 -17.37
CA GLN A 84 12.97 -31.22 -16.63
C GLN A 84 11.85 -30.33 -16.10
N VAL A 85 10.77 -30.16 -16.88
CA VAL A 85 9.67 -29.23 -16.60
C VAL A 85 8.57 -29.85 -15.73
N LEU A 86 8.12 -31.08 -16.02
CA LEU A 86 7.03 -31.73 -15.29
C LEU A 86 7.54 -33.03 -14.66
N ARG A 87 7.99 -32.92 -13.41
CA ARG A 87 8.61 -34.01 -12.65
C ARG A 87 7.55 -34.89 -12.00
N THR A 88 7.78 -36.19 -12.00
CA THR A 88 7.05 -37.14 -11.16
C THR A 88 7.77 -37.25 -9.83
N GLU A 89 7.04 -37.03 -8.75
CA GLU A 89 7.49 -37.16 -7.37
C GLU A 89 6.88 -38.44 -6.76
N SER A 90 7.34 -38.87 -5.60
CA SER A 90 6.93 -40.16 -5.00
C SER A 90 5.40 -40.35 -4.85
N SER A 91 4.64 -39.28 -4.64
CA SER A 91 3.17 -39.31 -4.49
C SER A 91 2.41 -38.33 -5.38
N GLY A 92 3.06 -37.73 -6.39
CA GLY A 92 2.43 -36.68 -7.18
C GLY A 92 3.33 -36.07 -8.25
N TYR A 93 3.13 -34.78 -8.51
CA TYR A 93 3.81 -34.08 -9.59
C TYR A 93 4.30 -32.71 -9.15
N ARG A 94 5.38 -32.25 -9.79
CA ARG A 94 5.95 -30.93 -9.59
C ARG A 94 6.18 -30.29 -10.96
N LEU A 95 5.70 -29.06 -11.12
CA LEU A 95 6.06 -28.24 -12.26
C LEU A 95 7.28 -27.37 -11.89
N GLU A 96 8.40 -27.66 -12.53
CA GLU A 96 9.66 -26.97 -12.37
C GLU A 96 9.79 -25.92 -13.48
N VAL A 97 9.38 -24.70 -13.17
CA VAL A 97 9.50 -23.52 -14.04
C VAL A 97 10.19 -22.41 -13.28
N ALA A 98 11.12 -21.72 -13.95
CA ALA A 98 11.75 -20.52 -13.40
C ALA A 98 10.71 -19.41 -13.27
N GLU A 99 10.92 -18.48 -12.34
CA GLU A 99 10.01 -17.33 -12.15
C GLU A 99 9.88 -16.48 -13.42
N THR A 100 10.92 -16.39 -14.24
CA THR A 100 10.90 -15.70 -15.53
C THR A 100 10.13 -16.44 -16.63
N ALA A 101 9.85 -17.73 -16.45
CA ALA A 101 9.14 -18.60 -17.39
C ALA A 101 7.64 -18.75 -17.05
N CYS A 102 7.12 -17.91 -16.14
CA CYS A 102 5.72 -17.89 -15.76
C CYS A 102 5.27 -16.45 -15.47
N ASP A 103 4.09 -16.05 -15.96
CA ASP A 103 3.55 -14.70 -15.71
C ASP A 103 3.31 -14.41 -14.23
N LEU A 104 2.80 -15.38 -13.46
CA LEU A 104 2.65 -15.30 -12.02
C LEU A 104 3.99 -15.00 -11.34
N GLY A 105 5.04 -15.71 -11.76
CA GLY A 105 6.38 -15.51 -11.19
C GLY A 105 7.00 -14.16 -11.52
N ARG A 106 6.83 -13.70 -12.77
CA ARG A 106 7.25 -12.36 -13.17
C ARG A 106 6.47 -11.26 -12.45
N PHE A 107 5.15 -11.44 -12.29
CA PHE A 107 4.29 -10.53 -11.52
C PHE A 107 4.76 -10.43 -10.06
N GLU A 108 4.92 -11.55 -9.37
CA GLU A 108 5.36 -11.58 -7.97
C GLU A 108 6.75 -10.94 -7.81
N THR A 109 7.70 -11.29 -8.68
CA THR A 109 9.06 -10.75 -8.66
C THR A 109 9.07 -9.23 -8.87
N ALA A 110 8.33 -8.74 -9.87
CA ALA A 110 8.24 -7.33 -10.20
C ALA A 110 7.52 -6.53 -9.11
N ARG A 111 6.44 -7.09 -8.52
CA ARG A 111 5.74 -6.51 -7.37
C ARG A 111 6.68 -6.34 -6.17
N GLU A 112 7.39 -7.39 -5.77
CA GLU A 112 8.31 -7.33 -4.64
C GLU A 112 9.46 -6.34 -4.87
N ALA A 113 10.01 -6.32 -6.08
CA ALA A 113 11.04 -5.35 -6.44
C ALA A 113 10.50 -3.91 -6.41
N GLY A 114 9.28 -3.69 -6.92
CA GLY A 114 8.60 -2.38 -6.89
C GLY A 114 8.34 -1.90 -5.46
N SER A 115 7.89 -2.78 -4.57
CA SER A 115 7.69 -2.45 -3.15
C SER A 115 9.00 -2.06 -2.46
N ARG A 116 10.10 -2.75 -2.76
CA ARG A 116 11.43 -2.38 -2.25
C ARG A 116 11.90 -1.02 -2.79
N ALA A 117 11.72 -0.76 -4.08
CA ALA A 117 12.06 0.53 -4.68
C ALA A 117 11.26 1.67 -4.05
N ALA A 118 9.96 1.49 -3.85
CA ALA A 118 9.09 2.46 -3.19
C ALA A 118 9.52 2.76 -1.75
N ALA A 119 9.87 1.72 -0.97
CA ALA A 119 10.35 1.87 0.40
C ALA A 119 11.69 2.62 0.49
N LEU A 120 12.50 2.60 -0.58
CA LEU A 120 13.76 3.34 -0.68
C LEU A 120 13.59 4.76 -1.27
N GLY A 121 12.35 5.19 -1.54
CA GLY A 121 12.07 6.48 -2.17
C GLY A 121 12.36 6.53 -3.67
N ASP A 122 12.75 5.41 -4.30
CA ASP A 122 12.89 5.30 -5.75
C ASP A 122 11.52 5.11 -6.41
N HIS A 123 10.74 6.19 -6.44
CA HIS A 123 9.41 6.19 -7.04
C HIS A 123 9.45 5.92 -8.55
N ALA A 124 10.53 6.30 -9.24
CA ALA A 124 10.70 6.05 -10.67
C ALA A 124 10.86 4.55 -10.95
N GLY A 125 11.76 3.89 -10.23
CA GLY A 125 11.93 2.44 -10.30
C GLY A 125 10.66 1.71 -9.86
N ALA A 126 10.01 2.16 -8.79
CA ALA A 126 8.75 1.57 -8.30
C ALA A 126 7.65 1.61 -9.37
N ALA A 127 7.41 2.77 -9.99
CA ALA A 127 6.40 2.92 -11.03
C ALA A 127 6.67 2.01 -12.24
N GLN A 128 7.93 1.91 -12.67
CA GLN A 128 8.33 1.02 -13.76
C GLN A 128 8.10 -0.46 -13.42
N LEU A 129 8.48 -0.89 -12.21
CA LEU A 129 8.37 -2.28 -11.76
C LEU A 129 6.92 -2.70 -11.54
N PHE A 130 6.10 -1.87 -10.88
CA PHE A 130 4.66 -2.15 -10.76
C PHE A 130 3.95 -2.13 -12.11
N GLY A 131 4.34 -1.22 -13.01
CA GLY A 131 3.84 -1.21 -14.38
C GLY A 131 4.22 -2.46 -15.17
N ALA A 132 5.42 -3.01 -14.94
CA ALA A 132 5.82 -4.29 -15.51
C ALA A 132 4.99 -5.45 -14.95
N ALA A 133 4.75 -5.47 -13.63
CA ALA A 133 3.88 -6.46 -13.00
C ALA A 133 2.46 -6.42 -13.60
N GLN A 134 1.83 -5.25 -13.73
CA GLN A 134 0.50 -5.14 -14.32
C GLN A 134 0.42 -5.63 -15.77
N ARG A 135 1.49 -5.47 -16.57
CA ARG A 135 1.53 -5.96 -17.96
C ARG A 135 1.56 -7.48 -18.11
N GLU A 136 1.83 -8.22 -17.03
CA GLU A 136 1.76 -9.68 -17.06
C GLU A 136 0.32 -10.22 -17.13
N TRP A 137 -0.66 -9.38 -16.79
CA TRP A 137 -2.07 -9.73 -16.79
C TRP A 137 -2.69 -9.64 -18.17
N SER A 138 -3.46 -10.67 -18.54
CA SER A 138 -4.25 -10.70 -19.78
C SER A 138 -5.76 -10.90 -19.54
N GLY A 139 -6.23 -10.66 -18.32
CA GLY A 139 -7.63 -10.81 -17.91
C GLY A 139 -7.74 -11.41 -16.49
N ARG A 140 -8.91 -11.92 -16.13
CA ARG A 140 -9.12 -12.65 -14.87
C ARG A 140 -8.19 -13.87 -14.81
N ALA A 141 -7.50 -14.06 -13.69
CA ALA A 141 -6.64 -15.22 -13.50
C ALA A 141 -7.44 -16.51 -13.66
N LEU A 142 -6.87 -17.49 -14.38
CA LEU A 142 -7.50 -18.77 -14.70
C LEU A 142 -8.90 -18.65 -15.34
N ALA A 143 -9.13 -17.63 -16.19
CA ALA A 143 -10.46 -17.29 -16.72
C ALA A 143 -11.21 -18.46 -17.39
N ASP A 144 -10.49 -19.37 -18.06
CA ASP A 144 -11.03 -20.54 -18.75
C ASP A 144 -11.35 -21.74 -17.83
N LEU A 145 -11.11 -21.59 -16.52
CA LEU A 145 -11.35 -22.58 -15.47
C LEU A 145 -12.37 -22.10 -14.42
N THR A 146 -13.13 -21.04 -14.73
CA THR A 146 -14.23 -20.54 -13.88
C THR A 146 -15.17 -21.68 -13.48
N GLY A 147 -15.55 -21.74 -12.20
CA GLY A 147 -16.39 -22.78 -11.63
C GLY A 147 -15.64 -23.91 -10.92
N LEU A 148 -14.30 -23.99 -11.08
CA LEU A 148 -13.46 -24.83 -10.21
C LEU A 148 -13.09 -24.02 -8.96
N GLN A 149 -13.37 -24.55 -7.76
CA GLN A 149 -13.18 -23.83 -6.50
C GLN A 149 -11.75 -23.32 -6.31
N PHE A 150 -10.73 -24.12 -6.64
CA PHE A 150 -9.33 -23.69 -6.53
C PHE A 150 -9.02 -22.53 -7.48
N ALA A 151 -9.60 -22.52 -8.69
CA ALA A 151 -9.36 -21.50 -9.70
C ALA A 151 -10.06 -20.20 -9.34
N ASP A 152 -11.31 -20.28 -8.86
CA ASP A 152 -12.07 -19.11 -8.41
C ASP A 152 -11.47 -18.50 -7.14
N GLY A 153 -11.03 -19.33 -6.19
CA GLY A 153 -10.32 -18.87 -4.99
C GLY A 153 -8.99 -18.19 -5.33
N PHE A 154 -8.21 -18.78 -6.22
CA PHE A 154 -6.96 -18.17 -6.72
C PHE A 154 -7.24 -16.86 -7.45
N ALA A 155 -8.26 -16.81 -8.32
CA ALA A 155 -8.61 -15.61 -9.05
C ALA A 155 -9.02 -14.46 -8.13
N THR A 156 -9.81 -14.71 -7.10
CA THR A 156 -10.19 -13.71 -6.10
C THR A 156 -8.97 -13.19 -5.35
N ALA A 157 -8.09 -14.07 -4.86
CA ALA A 157 -6.87 -13.67 -4.16
C ALA A 157 -5.94 -12.84 -5.06
N MET A 158 -5.79 -13.22 -6.33
CA MET A 158 -4.93 -12.50 -7.26
C MET A 158 -5.54 -11.17 -7.72
N GLU A 159 -6.86 -11.03 -7.74
CA GLU A 159 -7.50 -9.75 -8.02
C GLU A 159 -7.17 -8.70 -6.95
N GLU A 160 -7.14 -9.10 -5.68
CA GLU A 160 -6.66 -8.23 -4.58
C GLU A 160 -5.22 -7.79 -4.79
N GLU A 161 -4.34 -8.72 -5.16
CA GLU A 161 -2.93 -8.41 -5.46
C GLU A 161 -2.80 -7.49 -6.68
N ARG A 162 -3.60 -7.70 -7.73
CA ARG A 162 -3.65 -6.86 -8.93
C ARG A 162 -4.00 -5.42 -8.56
N LEU A 163 -5.01 -5.25 -7.72
CA LEU A 163 -5.47 -3.94 -7.26
C LEU A 163 -4.43 -3.27 -6.36
N ALA A 164 -3.79 -4.02 -5.46
CA ALA A 164 -2.73 -3.50 -4.60
C ALA A 164 -1.53 -2.99 -5.42
N VAL A 165 -1.12 -3.73 -6.46
CA VAL A 165 -0.05 -3.29 -7.38
C VAL A 165 -0.44 -2.04 -8.15
N ALA A 166 -1.68 -1.98 -8.66
CA ALA A 166 -2.18 -0.80 -9.36
C ALA A 166 -2.16 0.44 -8.44
N SER A 167 -2.68 0.30 -7.21
CA SER A 167 -2.67 1.35 -6.20
C SER A 167 -1.25 1.81 -5.86
N ALA A 168 -0.30 0.89 -5.66
CA ALA A 168 1.09 1.24 -5.38
C ALA A 168 1.81 1.92 -6.56
N ARG A 169 1.48 1.55 -7.81
CA ARG A 169 1.98 2.27 -8.99
C ARG A 169 1.45 3.69 -9.03
N ILE A 170 0.16 3.87 -8.74
CA ILE A 170 -0.49 5.19 -8.71
C ILE A 170 0.18 6.09 -7.68
N ASP A 171 0.45 5.59 -6.48
CA ASP A 171 1.18 6.35 -5.46
C ASP A 171 2.57 6.77 -5.95
N ALA A 172 3.28 5.88 -6.65
CA ALA A 172 4.58 6.19 -7.23
C ALA A 172 4.48 7.27 -8.33
N GLU A 173 3.48 7.24 -9.20
CA GLU A 173 3.27 8.28 -10.23
C GLU A 173 2.89 9.63 -9.61
N ILE A 174 2.04 9.64 -8.56
CA ILE A 174 1.72 10.85 -7.79
C ILE A 174 2.99 11.40 -7.15
N ALA A 175 3.81 10.53 -6.53
CA ALA A 175 5.09 10.91 -5.94
C ALA A 175 6.05 11.55 -6.98
N LEU A 176 6.04 11.07 -8.21
CA LEU A 176 6.81 11.65 -9.32
C LEU A 176 6.25 12.96 -9.88
N GLY A 177 5.17 13.49 -9.30
CA GLY A 177 4.50 14.70 -9.79
C GLY A 177 3.68 14.47 -11.07
N ARG A 178 3.32 13.22 -11.36
CA ARG A 178 2.56 12.82 -12.56
C ARG A 178 1.11 12.46 -12.22
N ALA A 179 0.55 13.09 -11.20
CA ALA A 179 -0.82 12.88 -10.73
C ALA A 179 -1.87 12.93 -11.84
N SER A 180 -1.73 13.84 -12.80
CA SER A 180 -2.67 13.97 -13.92
C SER A 180 -2.76 12.73 -14.81
N SER A 181 -1.68 11.95 -14.91
CA SER A 181 -1.62 10.76 -15.77
C SER A 181 -2.45 9.58 -15.28
N VAL A 182 -2.76 9.53 -13.97
CA VAL A 182 -3.46 8.41 -13.32
C VAL A 182 -4.94 8.69 -13.04
N ILE A 183 -5.42 9.92 -13.26
CA ILE A 183 -6.82 10.30 -12.97
C ILE A 183 -7.82 9.42 -13.72
N GLY A 184 -7.61 9.18 -15.02
CA GLY A 184 -8.54 8.40 -15.84
C GLY A 184 -8.68 6.95 -15.34
N GLU A 185 -7.56 6.34 -14.94
CA GLU A 185 -7.54 5.00 -14.35
C GLU A 185 -8.19 4.98 -12.97
N LEU A 186 -7.90 5.96 -12.12
CA LEU A 186 -8.53 6.10 -10.80
C LEU A 186 -10.05 6.29 -10.89
N VAL A 187 -10.54 7.02 -11.89
CA VAL A 187 -12.00 7.14 -12.17
C VAL A 187 -12.59 5.78 -12.52
N ALA A 188 -11.92 4.98 -13.36
CA ALA A 188 -12.38 3.63 -13.69
C ALA A 188 -12.37 2.72 -12.44
N MET A 189 -11.27 2.71 -11.68
CA MET A 189 -11.12 1.89 -10.47
C MET A 189 -12.12 2.26 -9.37
N THR A 190 -12.41 3.55 -9.15
CA THR A 190 -13.43 3.98 -8.17
C THR A 190 -14.86 3.69 -8.64
N THR A 191 -15.09 3.56 -9.95
CA THR A 191 -16.37 3.10 -10.49
C THR A 191 -16.53 1.58 -10.32
N GLU A 192 -15.47 0.82 -10.52
CA GLU A 192 -15.45 -0.65 -10.38
C GLU A 192 -15.45 -1.10 -8.90
N HIS A 193 -14.77 -0.35 -8.03
CA HIS A 193 -14.62 -0.66 -6.60
C HIS A 193 -15.09 0.52 -5.72
N PRO A 194 -16.38 0.88 -5.77
CA PRO A 194 -16.89 2.10 -5.15
C PRO A 194 -16.78 2.12 -3.61
N LEU A 195 -16.72 0.95 -2.96
CA LEU A 195 -16.57 0.84 -1.50
C LEU A 195 -15.12 0.86 -1.00
N ARG A 196 -14.13 1.05 -1.88
CA ARG A 196 -12.72 1.11 -1.48
C ARG A 196 -12.23 2.54 -1.31
N GLU A 197 -12.38 3.05 -0.09
CA GLU A 197 -11.94 4.38 0.31
C GLU A 197 -10.50 4.75 -0.09
N PRO A 198 -9.49 3.87 -0.02
CA PRO A 198 -8.13 4.22 -0.44
C PRO A 198 -8.05 4.70 -1.90
N LEU A 199 -8.83 4.10 -2.82
CA LEU A 199 -8.87 4.51 -4.22
C LEU A 199 -9.47 5.91 -4.39
N TRP A 200 -10.49 6.24 -3.59
CA TRP A 200 -11.04 7.59 -3.54
C TRP A 200 -10.02 8.59 -3.02
N GLY A 201 -9.25 8.22 -1.99
CA GLY A 201 -8.18 9.07 -1.46
C GLY A 201 -7.11 9.38 -2.51
N GLN A 202 -6.72 8.37 -3.30
CA GLN A 202 -5.79 8.55 -4.42
C GLN A 202 -6.41 9.43 -5.52
N LEU A 203 -7.69 9.25 -5.87
CA LEU A 203 -8.39 10.09 -6.85
C LEU A 203 -8.47 11.56 -6.42
N ILE A 204 -8.90 11.81 -5.18
CA ILE A 204 -9.01 13.16 -4.60
C ILE A 204 -7.62 13.82 -4.59
N THR A 205 -6.59 13.09 -4.14
CA THR A 205 -5.20 13.58 -4.13
C THR A 205 -4.72 13.93 -5.54
N ALA A 206 -4.95 13.05 -6.52
CA ALA A 206 -4.50 13.26 -7.89
C ALA A 206 -5.21 14.44 -8.57
N LEU A 207 -6.52 14.59 -8.35
CA LEU A 207 -7.31 15.73 -8.82
C LEU A 207 -6.82 17.03 -8.21
N TYR A 208 -6.66 17.06 -6.88
CA TYR A 208 -6.21 18.25 -6.17
C TYR A 208 -4.80 18.69 -6.59
N LEU A 209 -3.85 17.76 -6.67
CA LEU A 209 -2.48 18.03 -7.14
C LEU A 209 -2.40 18.47 -8.61
N SER A 210 -3.43 18.16 -9.40
CA SER A 210 -3.55 18.61 -10.79
C SER A 210 -4.28 19.95 -10.92
N GLY A 211 -4.53 20.65 -9.81
CA GLY A 211 -5.26 21.93 -9.78
C GLY A 211 -6.77 21.79 -10.00
N ARG A 212 -7.31 20.57 -9.95
CA ARG A 212 -8.73 20.28 -10.17
C ARG A 212 -9.49 20.20 -8.84
N GLN A 213 -9.40 21.26 -8.03
CA GLN A 213 -10.00 21.29 -6.68
C GLN A 213 -11.52 21.05 -6.68
N ALA A 214 -12.25 21.64 -7.64
CA ALA A 214 -13.69 21.43 -7.75
C ALA A 214 -14.04 19.95 -7.96
N ASP A 215 -13.28 19.25 -8.81
CA ASP A 215 -13.46 17.82 -9.07
C ASP A 215 -13.04 16.97 -7.87
N ALA A 216 -12.00 17.39 -7.13
CA ALA A 216 -11.58 16.72 -5.90
C ALA A 216 -12.69 16.77 -4.82
N LEU A 217 -13.30 17.94 -4.61
CA LEU A 217 -14.44 18.09 -3.70
C LEU A 217 -15.69 17.35 -4.20
N ASP A 218 -15.88 17.28 -5.52
CA ASP A 218 -16.95 16.46 -6.10
C ASP A 218 -16.74 14.97 -5.79
N ALA A 219 -15.51 14.47 -5.92
CA ALA A 219 -15.16 13.11 -5.53
C ALA A 219 -15.41 12.84 -4.03
N CYS A 220 -15.10 13.80 -3.14
CA CYS A 220 -15.44 13.71 -1.70
C CYS A 220 -16.94 13.54 -1.46
N ARG A 221 -17.77 14.31 -2.18
CA ARG A 221 -19.24 14.19 -2.08
C ARG A 221 -19.72 12.84 -2.60
N ARG A 222 -19.19 12.40 -3.75
CA ARG A 222 -19.57 11.12 -4.37
C ARG A 222 -19.28 9.92 -3.48
N VAL A 223 -18.08 9.83 -2.89
CA VAL A 223 -17.74 8.72 -1.98
C VAL A 223 -18.62 8.74 -0.73
N ARG A 224 -18.92 9.92 -0.18
CA ARG A 224 -19.83 10.06 0.97
C ARG A 224 -21.23 9.54 0.65
N THR A 225 -21.78 9.89 -0.52
CA THR A 225 -23.08 9.37 -0.97
C THR A 225 -23.04 7.85 -1.14
N VAL A 226 -22.02 7.31 -1.82
CA VAL A 226 -21.86 5.86 -2.02
C VAL A 226 -21.79 5.10 -0.69
N LEU A 227 -20.98 5.56 0.26
CA LEU A 227 -20.84 4.88 1.56
C LEU A 227 -22.12 4.98 2.41
N ALA A 228 -22.80 6.12 2.35
CA ALA A 228 -24.08 6.31 3.05
C ALA A 228 -25.18 5.42 2.45
N ASP A 229 -25.28 5.34 1.13
CA ASP A 229 -26.33 4.58 0.44
C ASP A 229 -26.11 3.06 0.52
N GLU A 230 -24.87 2.59 0.35
CA GLU A 230 -24.54 1.16 0.31
C GLU A 230 -24.30 0.54 1.69
N LEU A 231 -23.74 1.30 2.63
CA LEU A 231 -23.32 0.80 3.94
C LEU A 231 -23.92 1.56 5.14
N GLY A 232 -24.54 2.73 4.92
CA GLY A 232 -25.07 3.56 6.01
C GLY A 232 -24.00 4.20 6.88
N ILE A 233 -22.79 4.38 6.36
CA ILE A 233 -21.63 4.90 7.12
C ILE A 233 -21.09 6.20 6.53
N ASP A 234 -20.41 6.98 7.37
CA ASP A 234 -19.59 8.12 6.94
C ASP A 234 -18.22 7.67 6.41
N PRO A 235 -17.54 8.48 5.58
CA PRO A 235 -16.15 8.25 5.20
C PRO A 235 -15.22 8.14 6.41
N GLY A 236 -14.23 7.26 6.31
CA GLY A 236 -13.22 7.04 7.32
C GLY A 236 -12.33 8.27 7.59
N PRO A 237 -11.54 8.24 8.68
CA PRO A 237 -10.72 9.38 9.10
C PRO A 237 -9.76 9.89 8.04
N ALA A 238 -9.13 8.99 7.26
CA ALA A 238 -8.17 9.37 6.22
C ALA A 238 -8.81 10.21 5.10
N LEU A 239 -10.01 9.85 4.64
CA LEU A 239 -10.73 10.64 3.63
C LEU A 239 -11.25 11.96 4.20
N THR A 240 -11.73 11.95 5.44
CA THR A 240 -12.20 13.17 6.10
C THR A 240 -11.06 14.17 6.29
N GLU A 241 -9.89 13.72 6.72
CA GLU A 241 -8.69 14.56 6.85
C GLU A 241 -8.26 15.12 5.49
N LEU A 242 -8.21 14.27 4.46
CA LEU A 242 -7.89 14.70 3.09
C LEU A 242 -8.87 15.76 2.58
N GLU A 243 -10.18 15.56 2.78
CA GLU A 243 -11.21 16.55 2.42
C GLU A 243 -10.98 17.88 3.12
N GLN A 244 -10.68 17.88 4.42
CA GLN A 244 -10.39 19.11 5.17
C GLN A 244 -9.15 19.83 4.65
N ARG A 245 -8.08 19.09 4.32
CA ARG A 245 -6.87 19.67 3.72
C ARG A 245 -7.17 20.32 2.36
N VAL A 246 -7.97 19.66 1.53
CA VAL A 246 -8.43 20.22 0.23
C VAL A 246 -9.28 21.48 0.43
N LEU A 247 -10.20 21.49 1.40
CA LEU A 247 -11.04 22.65 1.72
C LEU A 247 -10.22 23.86 2.20
N ARG A 248 -9.20 23.60 3.01
CA ARG A 248 -8.25 24.62 3.50
C ARG A 248 -7.20 25.03 2.48
N GLN A 249 -7.20 24.37 1.32
CA GLN A 249 -6.21 24.57 0.26
C GLN A 249 -4.77 24.33 0.76
N GLU A 250 -4.61 23.40 1.69
CA GLU A 250 -3.31 22.99 2.18
C GLU A 250 -2.58 22.21 1.07
N PRO A 251 -1.32 22.54 0.75
CA PRO A 251 -0.59 21.76 -0.24
C PRO A 251 -0.50 20.28 0.17
N LEU A 252 -0.81 19.38 -0.76
CA LEU A 252 -0.66 17.92 -0.59
C LEU A 252 0.71 17.49 -1.12
N SER A 253 1.77 18.16 -0.73
CA SER A 253 2.99 18.08 -1.51
C SER A 253 3.78 16.79 -1.26
N THR A 254 4.22 16.16 -2.34
CA THR A 254 5.40 15.29 -2.30
C THR A 254 6.67 16.16 -2.24
N VAL A 255 6.56 17.39 -2.72
CA VAL A 255 7.62 18.40 -2.73
C VAL A 255 7.86 19.01 -1.36
N GLU A 256 6.88 19.26 -0.49
CA GLU A 256 7.12 19.71 0.89
C GLU A 256 7.53 18.55 1.77
N LEU A 257 7.18 17.29 1.49
CA LEU A 257 7.88 16.18 2.13
C LEU A 257 9.37 16.20 1.75
N ARG A 258 9.71 16.35 0.46
CA ARG A 258 11.11 16.45 0.01
C ARG A 258 11.79 17.76 0.39
N GLN A 259 11.08 18.87 0.50
CA GLN A 259 11.61 20.15 0.97
C GLN A 259 11.73 20.11 2.47
N ALA A 260 10.82 19.48 3.22
CA ALA A 260 10.98 19.25 4.64
C ALA A 260 12.17 18.31 4.90
N GLU A 261 12.37 17.28 4.08
CA GLU A 261 13.55 16.41 4.15
C GLU A 261 14.83 17.13 3.71
N ARG A 262 14.81 17.90 2.61
CA ARG A 262 15.95 18.71 2.16
C ARG A 262 16.27 19.83 3.12
N MET A 263 15.28 20.50 3.69
CA MET A 263 15.44 21.54 4.71
C MET A 263 15.92 20.87 6.00
N ALA A 264 15.37 19.74 6.41
CA ALA A 264 15.88 18.98 7.55
C ALA A 264 17.33 18.55 7.33
N ALA A 265 17.70 18.10 6.12
CA ALA A 265 19.05 17.72 5.77
C ALA A 265 19.99 18.95 5.70
N ALA A 266 19.59 20.02 5.02
CA ALA A 266 20.36 21.25 4.90
C ALA A 266 20.53 21.96 6.25
N MET A 267 19.50 21.94 7.10
CA MET A 267 19.56 22.47 8.47
C MET A 267 20.35 21.54 9.40
N THR A 268 20.41 20.23 9.12
CA THR A 268 21.33 19.32 9.81
C THR A 268 22.79 19.55 9.39
N GLU A 269 23.06 19.92 8.14
CA GLU A 269 24.43 20.21 7.67
C GLU A 269 24.93 21.60 8.10
N THR A 270 24.05 22.59 8.33
CA THR A 270 24.47 23.98 8.59
C THR A 270 24.51 24.40 10.06
N VAL A 271 24.16 23.53 11.00
CA VAL A 271 24.32 23.84 12.43
C VAL A 271 25.54 23.08 12.98
N THR A 272 26.70 23.52 12.51
CA THR A 272 27.99 23.29 13.18
C THR A 272 28.37 24.54 13.95
N GLU A 273 27.62 24.90 15.00
CA GLU A 273 28.08 25.78 16.08
C GLU A 273 27.11 25.71 17.28
N ALA A 274 27.69 25.69 18.49
CA ALA A 274 27.14 25.27 19.79
C ALA A 274 26.11 26.24 20.43
N PRO A 275 25.62 26.07 21.69
CA PRO A 275 25.63 24.93 22.63
C PRO A 275 24.24 24.61 23.27
N ARG A 276 24.15 23.46 23.98
CA ARG A 276 23.07 23.07 24.91
C ARG A 276 21.64 23.02 24.33
N ALA A 277 21.41 22.11 23.39
CA ALA A 277 20.06 21.65 23.08
C ALA A 277 19.40 21.09 24.36
N VAL A 278 18.35 21.75 24.85
CA VAL A 278 17.54 21.22 25.95
C VAL A 278 16.85 19.95 25.45
N ARG A 279 17.29 18.78 25.94
CA ARG A 279 16.75 17.46 25.55
C ARG A 279 15.71 16.92 26.52
N SER A 280 15.57 17.56 27.67
CA SER A 280 14.64 17.18 28.72
C SER A 280 14.20 18.43 29.47
N GLY A 281 12.96 18.42 29.91
CA GLY A 281 12.38 19.52 30.65
C GLY A 281 11.00 19.15 31.15
N GLN A 282 10.29 20.15 31.65
CA GLN A 282 8.97 20.00 32.21
C GLN A 282 8.12 21.24 31.90
N LEU A 283 6.82 21.05 31.83
CA LEU A 283 5.86 22.14 31.73
C LEU A 283 5.29 22.43 33.10
N ARG A 284 5.33 23.69 33.50
CA ARG A 284 4.63 24.21 34.68
C ARG A 284 3.30 24.80 34.26
N LEU A 285 2.24 24.34 34.90
CA LEU A 285 0.87 24.83 34.71
C LEU A 285 0.60 26.06 35.60
N PRO A 286 -0.43 26.87 35.30
CA PRO A 286 -0.81 28.03 36.13
C PRO A 286 -1.18 27.68 37.57
N ASP A 287 -1.70 26.47 37.79
CA ASP A 287 -2.04 25.95 39.12
C ASP A 287 -0.83 25.42 39.91
N GLY A 288 0.37 25.51 39.33
CA GLY A 288 1.62 25.09 39.93
C GLY A 288 2.00 23.62 39.68
N ARG A 289 1.11 22.81 39.07
CA ARG A 289 1.46 21.44 38.66
C ARG A 289 2.60 21.44 37.65
N VAL A 290 3.40 20.39 37.69
CA VAL A 290 4.55 20.21 36.81
C VAL A 290 4.43 18.87 36.12
N VAL A 291 4.60 18.85 34.80
CA VAL A 291 4.55 17.64 33.97
C VAL A 291 5.86 17.50 33.22
N SER A 292 6.62 16.45 33.51
CA SER A 292 7.87 16.14 32.81
C SER A 292 7.60 15.69 31.39
N ILE A 293 8.42 16.16 30.45
CA ILE A 293 8.38 15.71 29.06
C ILE A 293 9.19 14.42 28.97
N ALA A 294 8.52 13.31 28.65
CA ALA A 294 9.15 12.01 28.54
C ALA A 294 10.08 11.93 27.31
N GLN A 295 10.94 10.91 27.26
CA GLN A 295 11.80 10.68 26.08
C GLN A 295 11.01 10.47 24.79
N GLY A 296 9.76 10.02 24.86
CA GLY A 296 8.88 9.85 23.69
C GLY A 296 8.17 11.14 23.25
N GLY A 297 8.35 12.25 23.97
CA GLY A 297 7.57 13.47 23.81
C GLY A 297 6.46 13.62 24.85
N LEU A 298 5.58 14.59 24.62
CA LEU A 298 4.44 14.93 25.46
C LEU A 298 3.29 15.45 24.58
N ARG A 299 2.21 14.68 24.50
CA ARG A 299 0.97 15.08 23.82
C ARG A 299 0.10 15.92 24.75
N ILE A 300 -0.42 17.02 24.22
CA ILE A 300 -1.17 18.03 24.97
C ILE A 300 -2.53 18.22 24.31
N GLY A 301 -3.61 18.18 25.09
CA GLY A 301 -4.95 18.41 24.57
C GLY A 301 -6.04 18.17 25.61
N ARG A 302 -7.29 18.37 25.22
CA ARG A 302 -8.45 18.24 26.11
C ARG A 302 -8.91 16.79 26.35
N MET A 303 -8.59 15.86 25.44
CA MET A 303 -8.93 14.45 25.65
C MET A 303 -8.04 13.81 26.72
N THR A 304 -8.63 12.89 27.47
CA THR A 304 -8.04 12.26 28.67
C THR A 304 -6.89 11.30 28.37
N ASP A 305 -6.67 10.95 27.10
CA ASP A 305 -5.60 10.07 26.63
C ASP A 305 -4.33 10.82 26.20
N ASN A 306 -4.32 12.16 26.30
CA ASN A 306 -3.12 12.98 26.20
C ASN A 306 -2.26 12.84 27.46
N ASP A 307 -0.95 13.03 27.30
CA ASP A 307 0.00 12.95 28.42
C ASP A 307 -0.16 14.18 29.34
N LEU A 308 -0.51 15.34 28.77
CA LEU A 308 -0.99 16.52 29.48
C LEU A 308 -2.43 16.86 29.04
N VAL A 309 -3.38 16.55 29.92
CA VAL A 309 -4.79 16.85 29.72
C VAL A 309 -5.11 18.27 30.18
N LEU A 310 -5.64 19.10 29.28
CA LEU A 310 -6.06 20.46 29.55
C LEU A 310 -7.57 20.54 29.75
N ASP A 311 -8.01 20.95 30.94
CA ASP A 311 -9.41 21.31 31.21
C ASP A 311 -9.69 22.75 30.73
N ASP A 312 -9.48 22.97 29.45
CA ASP A 312 -9.66 24.26 28.79
C ASP A 312 -10.58 24.07 27.58
N PRO A 313 -11.80 24.66 27.57
CA PRO A 313 -12.72 24.50 26.46
C PRO A 313 -12.21 25.12 25.15
N LYS A 314 -11.25 26.06 25.22
CA LYS A 314 -10.55 26.59 24.04
C LYS A 314 -9.42 25.68 23.56
N ALA A 315 -9.07 24.63 24.30
CA ALA A 315 -8.16 23.61 23.80
C ALA A 315 -8.90 22.57 22.93
N SER A 316 -8.33 22.28 21.76
CA SER A 316 -8.67 21.10 20.95
C SER A 316 -8.46 19.79 21.69
N ARG A 317 -9.16 18.74 21.23
CA ARG A 317 -9.08 17.37 21.78
C ARG A 317 -7.65 16.83 21.79
N TYR A 318 -6.94 17.00 20.67
CA TYR A 318 -5.49 16.84 20.53
C TYR A 318 -4.99 18.18 19.98
N HIS A 319 -4.21 18.91 20.77
CA HIS A 319 -3.92 20.32 20.47
C HIS A 319 -2.47 20.51 20.03
N ALA A 320 -1.53 19.99 20.80
CA ALA A 320 -0.11 20.17 20.56
C ALA A 320 0.67 18.91 20.90
N HIS A 321 1.87 18.79 20.35
CA HIS A 321 2.79 17.71 20.68
C HIS A 321 4.19 18.29 20.83
N ILE A 322 4.83 18.05 21.97
CA ILE A 322 6.25 18.30 22.18
C ILE A 322 6.99 17.01 21.88
N MET A 323 7.96 17.03 20.97
CA MET A 323 8.73 15.87 20.57
C MET A 323 10.24 16.16 20.63
N PRO A 324 11.07 15.18 21.01
CA PRO A 324 12.51 15.33 20.90
C PRO A 324 12.91 15.40 19.42
N SER A 325 13.84 16.30 19.12
CA SER A 325 14.53 16.41 17.85
C SER A 325 16.04 16.39 18.10
N ARG A 326 16.83 16.30 17.03
CA ARG A 326 18.30 16.42 17.14
C ARG A 326 18.73 17.78 17.72
N ALA A 327 17.94 18.83 17.49
CA ALA A 327 18.22 20.21 17.92
C ALA A 327 17.69 20.55 19.32
N GLY A 328 16.89 19.68 19.95
CA GLY A 328 16.24 19.94 21.24
C GLY A 328 14.78 19.51 21.24
N LEU A 329 14.00 19.98 22.20
CA LEU A 329 12.55 19.73 22.26
C LEU A 329 11.81 20.67 21.30
N LEU A 330 11.06 20.09 20.36
CA LEU A 330 10.27 20.80 19.36
C LEU A 330 8.78 20.69 19.72
N ILE A 331 8.09 21.82 19.88
CA ILE A 331 6.62 21.84 19.98
C ILE A 331 6.01 22.02 18.59
N LYS A 332 4.94 21.28 18.31
CA LYS A 332 4.10 21.43 17.10
C LYS A 332 2.64 21.61 17.49
N ASP A 333 1.95 22.47 16.73
CA ASP A 333 0.49 22.52 16.73
C ASP A 333 -0.06 21.35 15.92
N LEU A 334 -1.07 20.65 16.44
CA LEU A 334 -1.73 19.51 15.79
C LEU A 334 -2.99 19.97 15.03
N HIS A 335 -2.87 21.08 14.29
CA HIS A 335 -3.99 21.72 13.59
C HIS A 335 -5.14 22.06 14.55
N SER A 336 -4.80 22.68 15.67
CA SER A 336 -5.78 23.04 16.68
C SER A 336 -6.68 24.18 16.20
N ALA A 337 -7.85 24.34 16.83
CA ALA A 337 -8.79 25.39 16.44
C ALA A 337 -8.30 26.81 16.80
N ASN A 338 -7.40 26.93 17.78
CA ASN A 338 -6.97 28.22 18.34
C ASN A 338 -5.46 28.47 18.21
N GLY A 339 -4.69 27.51 17.69
CA GLY A 339 -3.24 27.57 17.53
C GLY A 339 -2.46 27.42 18.84
N VAL A 340 -1.16 27.19 18.69
CA VAL A 340 -0.17 27.23 19.76
C VAL A 340 0.68 28.49 19.60
N TYR A 341 0.95 29.17 20.71
CA TYR A 341 1.82 30.34 20.73
C TYR A 341 2.97 30.12 21.69
N VAL A 342 4.17 30.59 21.33
CA VAL A 342 5.35 30.60 22.18
C VAL A 342 5.79 32.06 22.35
N ASN A 343 5.86 32.55 23.58
CA ASN A 343 6.15 33.94 23.92
C ASN A 343 5.25 34.94 23.16
N ASP A 344 3.95 34.63 23.11
CA ASP A 344 2.89 35.35 22.38
C ASP A 344 2.94 35.32 20.85
N ASP A 345 3.97 34.72 20.26
CA ASP A 345 4.06 34.52 18.81
C ASP A 345 3.44 33.18 18.38
N PRO A 346 2.56 33.14 17.37
CA PRO A 346 1.99 31.89 16.86
C PRO A 346 3.07 31.04 16.19
N ILE A 347 3.02 29.73 16.40
CA ILE A 347 3.90 28.78 15.69
C ILE A 347 3.24 28.30 14.41
N GLU A 348 3.98 28.27 13.30
CA GLU A 348 3.47 27.78 12.02
C GLU A 348 3.88 26.33 11.73
N ASN A 349 5.18 26.02 11.80
CA ASN A 349 5.74 24.69 11.47
C ASN A 349 6.34 23.95 12.68
N GLY A 350 6.17 24.54 13.86
CA GLY A 350 6.77 24.13 15.13
C GLY A 350 7.85 25.10 15.61
N ALA A 351 8.18 25.02 16.91
CA ALA A 351 9.17 25.87 17.57
C ALA A 351 10.06 25.05 18.52
N LEU A 352 11.36 25.34 18.54
CA LEU A 352 12.27 24.77 19.52
C LEU A 352 12.08 25.49 20.86
N LEU A 353 11.94 24.71 21.94
CA LEU A 353 11.72 25.26 23.27
C LEU A 353 13.05 25.61 23.95
N ALA A 354 13.11 26.82 24.49
CA ALA A 354 14.17 27.34 25.34
C ALA A 354 13.69 27.50 26.78
N ASP A 355 14.59 27.37 27.74
CA ASP A 355 14.26 27.53 29.17
C ASP A 355 13.53 28.85 29.44
N GLY A 356 12.38 28.78 30.10
CA GLY A 356 11.57 29.94 30.44
C GLY A 356 10.47 30.30 29.42
N ASP A 357 10.42 29.64 28.26
CA ASP A 357 9.40 29.91 27.24
C ASP A 357 7.99 29.78 27.79
N GLN A 358 7.14 30.75 27.41
CA GLN A 358 5.71 30.73 27.72
C GLN A 358 4.92 30.17 26.55
N ILE A 359 4.24 29.04 26.76
CA ILE A 359 3.46 28.34 25.74
C ILE A 359 1.98 28.55 26.02
N ARG A 360 1.27 29.22 25.11
CA ARG A 360 -0.18 29.44 25.22
C ARG A 360 -0.94 28.46 24.33
N ILE A 361 -1.87 27.74 24.94
CA ILE A 361 -2.76 26.75 24.32
C ILE A 361 -4.19 27.05 24.78
N GLY A 362 -5.04 27.52 23.86
CA GLY A 362 -6.36 28.04 24.25
C GLY A 362 -6.25 29.25 25.18
N ALA A 363 -6.83 29.16 26.38
CA ALA A 363 -6.66 30.11 27.47
C ALA A 363 -5.57 29.70 28.48
N THR A 364 -5.00 28.51 28.35
CA THR A 364 -4.00 27.97 29.28
C THR A 364 -2.61 28.47 28.92
N MET A 365 -1.89 29.00 29.91
CA MET A 365 -0.48 29.41 29.79
C MET A 365 0.41 28.41 30.51
N LEU A 366 1.35 27.80 29.80
CA LEU A 366 2.32 26.84 30.34
C LEU A 366 3.70 27.49 30.30
N THR A 367 4.55 27.21 31.29
CA THR A 367 5.95 27.64 31.25
C THR A 367 6.85 26.43 31.08
N PHE A 368 7.66 26.42 30.04
CA PHE A 368 8.66 25.39 29.85
C PHE A 368 9.88 25.65 30.74
N GLN A 369 10.33 24.60 31.43
CA GLN A 369 11.51 24.63 32.29
C GLN A 369 12.46 23.53 31.81
N ALA A 370 13.64 23.93 31.35
CA ALA A 370 14.70 23.01 30.98
C ALA A 370 15.23 22.27 32.20
N ALA A 371 15.57 21.00 32.04
CA ALA A 371 16.42 20.33 33.03
C ALA A 371 17.83 20.91 32.94
N GLN A 372 18.42 21.27 34.09
CA GLN A 372 19.77 21.87 34.18
C GLN A 372 20.89 20.97 33.68
#